data_AF-A0A7C0WXY5-F1
#
_entry.id   AF-A0A7C0WXY5-F1
#
_cell.length_a   1.000
_cell.length_b   1.000
_cell.length_c   1.000
_cell.angle_alpha   90.00
_cell.angle_beta   90.00
_cell.angle_gamma   90.00
#
_symmetry.space_group_name_H-M   'P 1'
#
loop_
_entity.id
_entity.type
_entity.pdbx_description
1 polymer ?
#
loop_
_entity_poly.entity_id
_entity_poly.type
_entity_poly.pdbx_seq_one_letter_code
_entity_poly.pdbx_strand_id
1 'polypeptide(L)'
;MEYSKEELEELDRKNIRREMEAVGLEIDEEYVEKVRIAMLRGIMLKTVAKAALMPKDVDEKEERILEAIYTNVLASLLEKK
;
A
#
# COMPACT_ATOMS: atom_id res chain seq x y z
N MET A 1 -5.94 -19.90 -11.41
CA MET A 1 -7.01 -19.05 -11.97
C MET A 1 -6.57 -17.63 -11.77
N GLU A 2 -6.47 -16.83 -12.83
CA GLU A 2 -6.30 -15.39 -12.70
C GLU A 2 -7.64 -14.80 -12.27
N TYR A 3 -7.62 -14.00 -11.21
CA TYR A 3 -8.79 -13.23 -10.79
C TYR A 3 -9.04 -12.10 -11.80
N SER A 4 -10.30 -11.83 -12.08
CA SER A 4 -10.69 -10.59 -12.76
C SER A 4 -10.35 -9.38 -11.89
N LYS A 5 -10.28 -8.20 -12.52
CA LYS A 5 -10.01 -6.94 -11.82
C LYS A 5 -11.01 -6.72 -10.69
N GLU A 6 -12.30 -6.89 -10.94
CA GLU A 6 -13.34 -6.69 -9.93
C GLU A 6 -13.22 -7.66 -8.75
N GLU A 7 -12.84 -8.92 -9.01
CA GLU A 7 -12.60 -9.89 -7.93
C GLU A 7 -11.41 -9.51 -7.06
N LEU A 8 -10.35 -8.94 -7.63
CA LEU A 8 -9.20 -8.42 -6.87
C LEU A 8 -9.60 -7.22 -6.01
N GLU A 9 -10.37 -6.28 -6.57
CA GLU A 9 -10.81 -5.10 -5.81
C GLU A 9 -11.70 -5.50 -4.62
N GLU A 10 -12.56 -6.50 -4.81
CA GLU A 10 -13.42 -6.99 -3.73
C GLU A 10 -12.65 -7.81 -2.68
N LEU A 11 -11.64 -8.57 -3.12
CA LEU A 11 -10.74 -9.27 -2.20
C LEU A 11 -9.98 -8.28 -1.31
N ASP A 12 -9.49 -7.19 -1.87
CA ASP A 12 -8.81 -6.13 -1.12
C ASP A 12 -9.75 -5.51 -0.06
N ARG A 13 -10.96 -5.13 -0.46
CA ARG A 13 -11.97 -4.58 0.47
C ARG A 13 -12.29 -5.56 1.59
N LYS A 14 -12.47 -6.84 1.26
CA LYS A 14 -12.71 -7.91 2.24
C LYS A 14 -11.57 -8.05 3.24
N ASN A 15 -10.33 -8.01 2.77
CA ASN A 15 -9.15 -8.09 3.64
C ASN A 15 -9.07 -6.87 4.57
N ILE A 16 -9.28 -5.66 4.05
CA ILE A 16 -9.26 -4.43 4.85
C ILE A 16 -10.33 -4.48 5.95
N ARG A 17 -11.56 -4.87 5.62
CA ARG A 17 -12.64 -5.04 6.62
C ARG A 17 -12.25 -5.98 7.74
N ARG A 18 -11.70 -7.15 7.39
CA ARG A 18 -11.26 -8.16 8.36
C ARG A 18 -10.18 -7.62 9.30
N GLU A 19 -9.21 -6.86 8.79
CA GLU A 19 -8.17 -6.28 9.62
C GLU A 19 -8.72 -5.17 10.53
N MET A 20 -9.65 -4.35 10.04
CA MET A 20 -10.34 -3.33 10.86
C MET A 20 -11.14 -3.97 12.00
N GLU A 21 -11.89 -5.04 11.71
CA GLU A 21 -12.61 -5.82 12.73
C GLU A 21 -11.64 -6.39 13.79
N ALA A 22 -10.50 -6.94 13.35
CA ALA A 22 -9.52 -7.54 14.24
C ALA A 22 -8.92 -6.55 15.25
N VAL A 23 -8.86 -5.26 14.90
CA VAL A 23 -8.38 -4.19 15.80
C VAL A 23 -9.51 -3.39 16.45
N GLY A 24 -10.77 -3.81 16.27
CA GLY A 24 -11.94 -3.17 16.89
C GLY A 24 -12.31 -1.81 16.31
N LEU A 25 -11.94 -1.53 15.06
CA LEU A 25 -12.39 -0.32 14.36
C LEU A 25 -13.80 -0.51 13.80
N GLU A 26 -14.60 0.55 13.82
CA GLU A 26 -15.88 0.57 13.13
C GLU A 26 -15.67 0.48 11.61
N ILE A 27 -16.45 -0.37 10.95
CA ILE A 27 -16.36 -0.56 9.51
C ILE A 27 -17.18 0.52 8.81
N ASP A 28 -16.48 1.43 8.14
CA ASP A 28 -17.04 2.39 7.19
C ASP A 28 -16.56 2.02 5.78
N GLU A 29 -17.48 1.66 4.88
CA GLU A 29 -17.15 1.26 3.50
C GLU A 29 -16.49 2.39 2.70
N GLU A 30 -16.81 3.66 2.99
CA GLU A 30 -16.12 4.80 2.34
C GLU A 30 -14.65 4.85 2.79
N TYR A 31 -14.41 4.63 4.07
CA TYR A 31 -13.06 4.56 4.63
C TYR A 31 -12.29 3.33 4.12
N VAL A 32 -12.93 2.17 4.00
CA VAL A 32 -12.34 0.96 3.41
C VAL A 32 -11.81 1.23 2.00
N GLU A 33 -12.60 1.89 1.13
CA GLU A 33 -12.15 2.22 -0.22
C GLU A 33 -11.02 3.27 -0.21
N LYS A 34 -11.05 4.25 0.72
CA LYS A 34 -9.93 5.20 0.90
C LYS A 34 -8.64 4.48 1.26
N VAL A 35 -8.69 3.52 2.18
CA VAL A 35 -7.53 2.70 2.57
C VAL A 35 -7.03 1.88 1.37
N ARG A 36 -7.94 1.23 0.62
CA ARG A 36 -7.58 0.47 -0.59
C ARG A 36 -6.82 1.31 -1.61
N ILE A 37 -7.36 2.49 -1.93
CA ILE A 37 -6.72 3.42 -2.88
C ILE A 37 -5.36 3.90 -2.34
N ALA A 38 -5.25 4.19 -1.05
CA ALA A 38 -3.99 4.59 -0.43
C ALA A 38 -2.93 3.48 -0.52
N MET A 39 -3.31 2.23 -0.25
CA MET A 39 -2.42 1.07 -0.40
C MET A 39 -1.94 0.90 -1.83
N LEU A 40 -2.84 0.96 -2.82
CA LEU A 40 -2.48 0.85 -4.24
C LEU A 40 -1.54 1.97 -4.68
N ARG A 41 -1.78 3.21 -4.24
CA ARG A 41 -0.85 4.34 -4.47
C ARG A 41 0.52 4.08 -3.84
N GLY A 42 0.55 3.52 -2.64
CA GLY A 42 1.79 3.11 -1.96
C GLY A 42 2.57 2.05 -2.76
N ILE A 43 1.89 1.00 -3.24
CA ILE A 43 2.50 -0.06 -4.08
C ILE A 43 3.04 0.53 -5.38
N MET A 44 2.25 1.36 -6.07
CA MET A 44 2.67 2.04 -7.29
C MET A 44 3.95 2.84 -7.05
N LEU A 45 4.00 3.65 -5.99
CA LEU A 45 5.16 4.48 -5.71
C LEU A 45 6.38 3.68 -5.26
N LYS A 46 6.20 2.62 -4.46
CA LYS A 46 7.27 1.66 -4.16
C LYS A 46 7.86 1.09 -5.45
N THR A 47 7.01 0.72 -6.40
CA THR A 47 7.42 0.13 -7.69
C THR A 47 8.20 1.13 -8.54
N VAL A 48 7.70 2.36 -8.65
CA VAL A 48 8.38 3.44 -9.38
C VAL A 48 9.71 3.81 -8.71
N ALA A 49 9.74 3.91 -7.38
CA ALA A 49 10.95 4.22 -6.64
C ALA A 49 12.00 3.12 -6.76
N LYS A 50 11.60 1.85 -6.68
CA LYS A 50 12.50 0.71 -6.95
C LYS A 50 13.06 0.76 -8.37
N ALA A 51 12.23 1.04 -9.36
CA ALA A 51 12.67 1.10 -10.76
C ALA A 51 13.59 2.30 -11.06
N ALA A 52 13.35 3.46 -10.42
CA ALA A 52 14.03 4.71 -10.74
C ALA A 52 15.23 5.01 -9.84
N LEU A 53 15.23 4.54 -8.59
CA LEU A 53 16.16 4.99 -7.55
C LEU A 53 17.05 3.87 -7.01
N MET A 54 16.80 2.61 -7.37
CA MET A 54 17.70 1.53 -6.98
C MET A 54 18.69 1.18 -8.11
N PRO A 55 20.00 1.31 -7.87
CA PRO A 55 21.02 0.66 -8.68
C PRO A 55 20.74 -0.85 -8.76
N LYS A 56 21.03 -1.46 -9.91
CA LYS A 56 20.78 -2.89 -10.17
C LYS A 56 21.53 -3.85 -9.23
N ASP A 57 22.52 -3.33 -8.51
CA ASP A 57 23.46 -4.08 -7.69
C ASP A 57 23.31 -3.78 -6.18
N VAL A 58 22.19 -3.16 -5.78
CA VAL A 58 21.92 -2.86 -4.36
C VAL A 58 21.64 -4.14 -3.57
N ASP A 59 22.23 -4.21 -2.37
CA ASP A 59 22.01 -5.27 -1.40
C ASP A 59 20.58 -5.23 -0.81
N GLU A 60 20.01 -6.40 -0.48
CA GLU A 60 18.64 -6.56 0.02
C GLU A 60 18.34 -5.72 1.28
N LYS A 61 19.35 -5.43 2.10
CA LYS A 61 19.25 -4.57 3.29
C LYS A 61 19.09 -3.10 2.91
N GLU A 62 19.88 -2.61 1.94
CA GLU A 62 19.74 -1.24 1.40
C GLU A 62 18.40 -1.06 0.68
N GLU A 63 17.91 -2.09 -0.01
CA GLU A 63 16.57 -2.10 -0.61
C GLU A 63 15.47 -1.86 0.43
N ARG A 64 15.50 -2.60 1.55
CA ARG A 64 14.50 -2.43 2.63
C ARG A 64 14.56 -1.05 3.29
N ILE A 65 15.76 -0.46 3.41
CA ILE A 65 15.93 0.88 3.95
C ILE A 65 15.32 1.92 3.01
N LEU A 66 15.60 1.82 1.71
CA LEU A 66 15.02 2.72 0.71
C LEU A 66 13.50 2.61 0.67
N GLU A 67 12.95 1.39 0.71
CA GLU A 67 11.50 1.18 0.81
C GLU A 67 10.90 1.86 2.04
N ALA A 68 11.51 1.71 3.22
CA ALA A 68 11.04 2.34 4.45
C ALA A 68 11.09 3.89 4.38
N ILE A 69 12.13 4.46 3.77
CA ILE A 69 12.25 5.91 3.56
C ILE A 69 11.13 6.40 2.64
N TYR A 70 10.89 5.72 1.51
CA TYR A 70 9.84 6.12 0.58
C TYR A 70 8.46 6.01 1.22
N THR A 71 8.18 4.94 1.96
CA THR A 71 6.92 4.77 2.71
C THR A 71 6.71 5.91 3.72
N ASN A 72 7.75 6.33 4.44
CA ASN A 72 7.66 7.44 5.40
C ASN A 72 7.42 8.81 4.73
N VAL A 73 8.11 9.09 3.62
CA VAL A 73 7.88 10.32 2.83
C VAL A 73 6.44 10.35 2.31
N LEU A 74 5.94 9.20 1.86
CA LEU A 74 4.56 9.03 1.42
C LEU A 74 3.54 9.27 2.52
N ALA A 75 3.74 8.66 3.68
CA ALA A 75 2.88 8.89 4.85
C ALA A 75 2.86 10.38 5.22
N SER A 76 4.02 11.03 5.23
CA SER A 76 4.14 12.47 5.52
C SER A 76 3.45 13.37 4.50
N LEU A 77 3.43 12.99 3.21
CA LEU A 77 2.70 13.72 2.16
C LEU A 77 1.18 13.54 2.28
N LEU A 78 0.72 12.41 2.82
CA LEU A 78 -0.70 12.13 3.04
C LEU A 78 -1.23 12.75 4.35
N GLU A 79 -0.37 12.96 5.34
CA GLU A 79 -0.71 13.65 6.60
C GLU A 79 -0.84 15.17 6.45
N LYS A 80 -0.17 15.78 5.47
CA LYS A 80 -0.37 17.20 5.16
C LYS A 80 -1.67 17.41 4.39
N LYS A 81 -2.77 17.55 5.15
CA LYS A 81 -3.97 18.28 4.74
C LYS A 81 -3.94 19.71 5.25
#